data_AF-A0AAW6U532-F1
#
_entry.id   AF-A0AAW6U532-F1
#
_cell.length_a   1.000
_cell.length_b   1.000
_cell.length_c   1.000
_cell.angle_alpha   90.00
_cell.angle_beta   90.00
_cell.angle_gamma   90.00
#
_symmetry.space_group_name_H-M   'P 1'
#
loop_
_entity.id
_entity.type
_entity.pdbx_description
1 polymer ?
#
loop_
_entity_poly.entity_id
_entity_poly.type
_entity_poly.pdbx_seq_one_letter_code
_entity_poly.pdbx_strand_id
1 'polypeptide(L)'
;MSAQAARVDASDGPAARVGLTDGQTEDGALGKEQWVRRHADHMLQCWLRWRTPLGIAPDYAAKLERDLAECYEQPLLRAFIERTY
;
A
#
# COMPACT_ATOMS: atom_id res chain seq x y z
N MET A 1 34.85 54.25 -6.48
CA MET A 1 34.35 53.11 -7.29
C MET A 1 33.86 52.04 -6.33
N SER A 2 32.80 51.31 -6.72
CA SER A 2 32.06 50.26 -5.99
C SER A 2 31.02 50.81 -4.99
N ALA A 3 29.80 51.18 -5.43
CA ALA A 3 28.67 50.33 -5.84
C ALA A 3 28.20 49.39 -4.69
N GLN A 4 27.20 49.81 -3.89
CA GLN A 4 25.74 49.59 -4.05
C GLN A 4 25.29 48.39 -3.18
N ALA A 5 24.64 48.62 -2.03
CA ALA A 5 23.18 48.62 -1.81
C ALA A 5 22.48 47.38 -2.41
N ALA A 6 21.50 46.72 -1.83
CA ALA A 6 20.81 46.76 -0.55
C ALA A 6 19.92 45.50 -0.53
N ARG A 7 19.70 44.96 0.66
CA ARG A 7 18.50 44.25 1.18
C ARG A 7 17.60 43.45 0.20
N VAL A 8 17.22 42.23 0.59
CA VAL A 8 15.86 41.90 1.09
C VAL A 8 15.73 40.38 1.32
N ASP A 9 15.33 40.06 2.54
CA ASP A 9 14.46 38.98 3.03
C ASP A 9 13.84 37.99 2.01
N ALA A 10 13.94 36.68 2.29
CA ALA A 10 12.88 35.72 2.04
C ALA A 10 13.16 34.39 2.75
N SER A 11 12.34 34.09 3.76
CA SER A 11 12.01 32.72 4.17
C SER A 11 11.69 31.84 2.97
N ASP A 12 12.29 30.67 2.88
CA ASP A 12 11.59 29.48 2.37
C ASP A 12 12.20 28.20 2.95
N GLY A 13 11.33 27.26 3.31
CA GLY A 13 11.61 26.14 4.21
C GLY A 13 12.60 25.08 3.65
N PRO A 14 13.03 24.12 4.49
CA PRO A 14 13.81 22.99 4.02
C PRO A 14 12.93 22.20 3.03
N ALA A 15 13.39 22.16 1.78
CA ALA A 15 12.76 21.42 0.71
C ALA A 15 12.63 19.94 1.10
N ALA A 16 11.44 19.60 1.60
CA ALA A 16 10.89 18.27 1.50
C ALA A 16 10.76 17.95 0.01
N ARG A 17 11.73 17.22 -0.52
CA ARG A 17 11.57 16.51 -1.79
C ARG A 17 11.91 15.05 -1.52
N VAL A 18 10.89 14.39 -0.96
CA VAL A 18 10.43 13.08 -1.37
C VAL A 18 11.56 12.21 -1.90
N GLY A 19 12.15 11.43 -0.99
CA GLY A 19 12.82 10.21 -1.40
C GLY A 19 11.81 9.41 -2.22
N LEU A 20 12.07 9.30 -3.52
CA LEU A 20 11.51 8.25 -4.36
C LEU A 20 11.86 6.93 -3.67
N THR A 21 10.93 6.39 -2.89
CA THR A 21 10.92 4.98 -2.53
C THR A 21 10.36 4.21 -3.72
N ASP A 22 11.05 4.30 -4.86
CA ASP A 22 10.83 3.40 -5.99
C ASP A 22 11.70 2.17 -5.75
N GLY A 23 11.03 1.06 -5.46
CA GLY A 23 11.67 -0.24 -5.34
C GLY A 23 11.63 -0.85 -3.94
N GLN A 24 10.49 -0.79 -3.23
CA GLN A 24 10.17 -1.86 -2.27
C GLN A 24 9.81 -3.12 -3.05
N THR A 25 10.81 -3.75 -3.65
CA THR A 25 10.79 -5.18 -3.99
C THR A 25 11.50 -5.91 -2.86
N GLU A 26 10.99 -5.74 -1.62
CA GLU A 26 11.30 -6.66 -0.54
C GLU A 26 10.42 -7.90 -0.74
N ASP A 27 10.67 -8.62 -1.83
CA ASP A 27 10.18 -9.98 -2.10
C ASP A 27 10.93 -11.01 -1.22
N GLY A 28 11.34 -10.57 -0.02
CA GLY A 28 11.96 -11.35 1.03
C GLY A 28 10.88 -11.91 1.95
N ALA A 29 10.12 -12.86 1.42
CA ALA A 29 9.29 -13.81 2.16
C ALA A 29 8.45 -13.23 3.30
N LEU A 30 7.42 -12.44 2.99
CA LEU A 30 6.25 -12.43 3.88
C LEU A 30 5.79 -13.88 4.03
N GLY A 31 5.85 -14.38 5.26
CA GLY A 31 5.32 -15.71 5.58
C GLY A 31 3.87 -15.78 5.13
N LYS A 32 3.44 -16.95 4.62
CA LYS A 32 2.11 -17.17 4.05
C LYS A 32 0.98 -16.51 4.87
N GLU A 33 0.99 -16.68 6.19
CA GLU A 33 -0.01 -16.09 7.08
C GLU A 33 0.00 -14.55 7.08
N GLN A 34 1.18 -13.95 7.03
CA GLN A 34 1.33 -12.50 7.01
C GLN A 34 0.90 -11.91 5.67
N TRP A 35 1.20 -12.60 4.56
CA TRP A 35 0.72 -12.24 3.23
C TRP A 35 -0.81 -12.31 3.15
N VAL A 36 -1.38 -13.43 3.61
CA VAL A 36 -2.83 -13.65 3.63
C VAL A 36 -3.55 -12.58 4.44
N ARG A 37 -3.11 -12.32 5.67
CA ARG A 37 -3.74 -11.31 6.54
C ARG A 37 -3.68 -9.91 5.91
N ARG A 38 -2.52 -9.52 5.37
CA ARG A 38 -2.34 -8.21 4.74
C ARG A 38 -3.31 -8.00 3.58
N HIS A 39 -3.39 -8.95 2.65
CA HIS A 39 -4.26 -8.81 1.49
C HIS A 39 -5.74 -8.98 1.85
N ALA A 40 -6.08 -9.85 2.81
CA ALA A 40 -7.43 -9.98 3.34
C ALA A 40 -7.92 -8.64 3.93
N ASP A 41 -7.11 -8.04 4.82
CA ASP A 41 -7.42 -6.75 5.43
C ASP A 41 -7.56 -5.65 4.37
N HIS A 42 -6.65 -5.60 3.40
CA HIS A 42 -6.72 -4.59 2.34
C HIS A 42 -7.99 -4.73 1.48
N MET A 43 -8.34 -5.94 1.07
CA MET A 43 -9.56 -6.23 0.31
C MET A 43 -10.83 -5.88 1.11
N LEU A 44 -10.88 -6.25 2.39
CA LEU A 44 -11.98 -5.93 3.28
C LEU A 44 -12.15 -4.41 3.43
N GLN A 45 -11.05 -3.67 3.62
CA GLN A 45 -11.09 -2.21 3.68
C GLN A 45 -11.58 -1.58 2.38
N CYS A 46 -11.14 -2.09 1.23
CA CYS A 46 -11.64 -1.65 -0.07
C CYS A 46 -13.15 -1.86 -0.20
N TRP A 47 -13.67 -3.03 0.20
CA TRP A 47 -15.11 -3.31 0.16
C TRP A 47 -15.91 -2.46 1.15
N LEU A 48 -15.40 -2.23 2.36
CA LEU A 48 -16.04 -1.33 3.33
C LEU A 48 -16.13 0.11 2.80
N ARG A 49 -15.10 0.56 2.07
CA ARG A 49 -15.10 1.90 1.44
C ARG A 49 -16.08 2.00 0.26
N TRP A 50 -16.38 0.89 -0.42
CA TRP A 50 -17.25 0.88 -1.61
C TRP A 50 -18.75 1.01 -1.30
N ARG A 51 -19.16 1.21 -0.04
CA ARG A 51 -20.57 1.39 0.37
C ARG A 51 -21.49 0.37 -0.32
N THR A 52 -21.07 -0.89 -0.33
CA THR A 52 -21.89 -1.97 -0.91
C THR A 52 -23.21 -2.05 -0.13
N PRO A 53 -24.36 -2.17 -0.82
CA PRO A 53 -25.66 -2.24 -0.16
C PRO A 53 -25.82 -3.51 0.71
N LEU A 54 -24.98 -4.51 0.45
CA LEU A 54 -24.85 -5.73 1.25
C LEU A 54 -23.60 -5.57 2.13
N GLY A 55 -23.77 -5.66 3.44
CA GLY A 55 -22.65 -5.77 4.37
C GLY A 55 -21.83 -7.04 4.11
N ILE A 56 -20.58 -7.05 4.55
CA ILE A 56 -19.73 -8.23 4.47
C ILE A 56 -20.18 -9.20 5.56
N ALA A 57 -20.50 -10.45 5.20
CA ALA A 57 -20.84 -11.46 6.18
C ALA A 57 -19.63 -11.72 7.09
N PRO A 58 -19.81 -11.87 8.41
CA PRO A 58 -18.70 -11.99 9.37
C PRO A 58 -17.80 -13.22 9.09
N ASP A 59 -18.39 -14.27 8.54
CA ASP A 59 -17.78 -15.52 8.12
C ASP A 59 -17.10 -15.43 6.74
N TYR A 60 -17.35 -14.36 5.99
CA TYR A 60 -16.73 -14.16 4.67
C TYR A 60 -15.24 -13.83 4.77
N ALA A 61 -14.81 -13.15 5.84
CA ALA A 61 -13.38 -12.91 6.08
C ALA A 61 -12.60 -14.22 6.21
N ALA A 62 -13.13 -15.19 6.95
CA ALA A 62 -12.50 -16.51 7.11
C ALA A 62 -12.53 -17.36 5.83
N LYS A 63 -13.46 -17.10 4.91
CA LYS A 63 -13.45 -17.69 3.57
C LYS A 63 -12.37 -17.04 2.70
N LEU A 64 -12.31 -15.71 2.70
CA LEU A 64 -11.33 -14.94 1.94
C LEU A 64 -9.89 -15.31 2.33
N GLU A 65 -9.60 -15.45 3.63
CA GLU A 65 -8.29 -15.87 4.11
C GLU A 65 -7.90 -17.27 3.59
N ARG A 66 -8.86 -18.21 3.54
CA ARG A 66 -8.64 -19.54 2.96
C ARG A 66 -8.35 -19.47 1.47
N ASP A 67 -9.16 -18.71 0.74
CA ASP A 67 -8.99 -18.53 -0.71
C ASP A 67 -7.61 -17.90 -1.01
N LEU A 68 -7.20 -16.89 -0.24
CA LEU A 68 -5.88 -16.26 -0.33
C LEU A 68 -4.73 -17.23 0.01
N ALA A 69 -4.91 -18.09 1.01
CA ALA A 69 -3.94 -19.10 1.37
C ALA A 69 -3.73 -20.14 0.25
N GLU A 70 -4.77 -20.46 -0.53
CA GLU A 70 -4.67 -21.29 -1.73
C GLU A 70 -4.00 -20.54 -2.90
N CYS A 71 -4.28 -19.24 -3.05
CA CYS A 71 -3.62 -18.41 -4.07
C CYS A 71 -2.12 -18.21 -3.80
N TYR A 72 -1.67 -18.18 -2.54
CA TYR A 72 -0.26 -18.04 -2.21
C TYR A 72 0.61 -19.17 -2.79
N GLU A 73 0.07 -20.39 -2.85
CA GLU A 73 0.76 -21.56 -3.43
C GLU A 73 0.84 -21.51 -4.97
N GLN A 74 0.11 -20.59 -5.59
CA GLN A 74 0.04 -20.44 -7.04
C GLN A 74 0.75 -19.15 -7.46
N PRO A 75 1.99 -19.21 -8.00
CA PRO A 75 2.80 -18.02 -8.25
C PRO A 75 2.13 -16.97 -9.13
N LEU A 76 1.36 -17.42 -10.13
CA LEU A 76 0.64 -16.53 -11.04
C LEU A 76 -0.52 -15.81 -10.34
N LEU A 77 -1.25 -16.50 -9.47
CA LEU A 77 -2.35 -15.89 -8.71
C LEU A 77 -1.82 -14.97 -7.62
N ARG A 78 -0.75 -15.36 -6.94
CA ARG A 78 -0.05 -14.51 -5.97
C ARG A 78 0.37 -13.19 -6.60
N ALA A 79 1.09 -13.24 -7.72
CA ALA A 79 1.54 -12.04 -8.43
C ALA A 79 0.37 -11.18 -8.95
N PHE A 80 -0.72 -11.82 -9.37
CA PHE A 80 -1.94 -11.11 -9.78
C PHE A 80 -2.56 -10.33 -8.62
N ILE A 81 -2.68 -10.97 -7.45
CA ILE A 81 -3.25 -10.35 -6.25
C ILE A 81 -2.37 -9.19 -5.78
N GLU A 82 -1.05 -9.39 -5.69
CA GLU A 82 -0.10 -8.33 -5.31
C GLU A 82 -0.14 -7.10 -6.24
N ARG A 83 -0.48 -7.30 -7.51
CA ARG A 83 -0.59 -6.20 -8.48
C ARG A 83 -1.95 -5.48 -8.43
N THR A 84 -3.00 -6.18 -7.99
CA THR A 84 -4.38 -5.67 -8.04
C THR A 84 -4.80 -5.04 -6.73
N TYR A 85 -4.26 -5.53 -5.61
CA TYR A 85 -4.59 -5.15 -4.24
C TYR A 85 -3.32 -4.92 -3.43
#